data_AF-K2DTU5-F1
#
_entry.id   AF-K2DTU5-F1
#
_cell.length_a   1.000
_cell.length_b   1.000
_cell.length_c   1.000
_cell.angle_alpha   90.00
_cell.angle_beta   90.00
_cell.angle_gamma   90.00
#
_symmetry.space_group_name_H-M   'P 1'
#
loop_
_entity.id
_entity.type
_entity.pdbx_description
1 polymer ?
#
loop_
_entity_poly.entity_id
_entity_poly.type
_entity_poly.pdbx_seq_one_letter_code
_entity_poly.pdbx_strand_id
1 'polypeptide(L)'
;MHVLQYNHLNYSKVEEQYKKVITLLKNDDFDSAGVKKITNTPYYLAQLDPSNRLLFKMVGYNDKKYALILEVIYNHDYGVSKFLNDIQLNESQIVNPGDLKHEESITYINEGI
;
A
#
# COMPACT_ATOMS: atom_id res chain seq x y z
N MET A 1 12.08 6.17 1.55
CA MET A 1 12.11 4.72 1.20
C MET A 1 12.14 4.46 -0.31
N HIS A 2 12.39 3.21 -0.72
CA HIS A 2 12.23 2.78 -2.12
C HIS A 2 10.80 2.30 -2.39
N VAL A 3 10.39 2.34 -3.66
CA VAL A 3 9.07 1.87 -4.09
C VAL A 3 9.24 0.80 -5.17
N LEU A 4 8.55 -0.33 -4.99
CA LEU A 4 8.46 -1.42 -5.96
C LEU A 4 7.02 -1.50 -6.46
N GLN A 5 6.84 -1.92 -7.70
CA GLN A 5 5.52 -2.01 -8.31
C GLN A 5 5.23 -3.43 -8.78
N TYR A 6 4.03 -3.91 -8.52
CA TYR A 6 3.53 -5.14 -9.12
C TYR A 6 3.32 -4.97 -10.63
N ASN A 7 3.81 -5.92 -11.42
CA ASN A 7 3.86 -5.83 -12.88
C ASN A 7 2.49 -5.59 -13.55
N HIS A 8 1.40 -6.06 -12.94
CA HIS A 8 0.04 -5.89 -13.48
C HIS A 8 -0.77 -4.80 -12.76
N LEU A 9 -0.11 -3.89 -12.06
CA LEU A 9 -0.76 -2.73 -11.47
C LEU A 9 -1.32 -1.84 -12.59
N ASN A 10 -2.62 -1.54 -12.53
CA ASN A 10 -3.26 -0.56 -13.39
C ASN A 10 -3.69 0.66 -12.57
N TYR A 11 -3.07 1.80 -12.82
CA TYR A 11 -3.39 3.08 -12.21
C TYR A 11 -3.81 4.14 -13.23
N SER A 12 -4.08 3.76 -14.49
CA SER A 12 -4.27 4.73 -15.58
C SER A 12 -5.39 5.74 -15.35
N LYS A 13 -6.45 5.33 -14.64
CA LYS A 13 -7.59 6.21 -14.29
C LYS A 13 -7.27 7.26 -13.22
N VAL A 14 -6.14 7.12 -12.51
CA VAL A 14 -5.73 7.93 -11.35
C VAL A 14 -4.24 8.24 -11.38
N GLU A 15 -3.68 8.40 -12.58
CA GLU A 15 -2.22 8.44 -12.78
C GLU A 15 -1.56 9.63 -12.06
N GLU A 16 -2.17 10.80 -12.08
CA GLU A 16 -1.63 11.99 -11.42
C GLU A 16 -1.61 11.82 -9.89
N GLN A 17 -2.71 11.33 -9.32
CA GLN A 17 -2.84 11.04 -7.90
C GLN A 17 -1.84 9.96 -7.49
N TYR A 18 -1.69 8.93 -8.32
CA TYR A 18 -0.72 7.86 -8.12
C TYR A 18 0.70 8.42 -8.04
N LYS A 19 1.16 9.18 -9.03
CA LYS A 19 2.51 9.78 -9.04
C LYS A 19 2.77 10.66 -7.82
N LYS A 20 1.76 11.43 -7.39
CA LYS A 20 1.82 12.25 -6.18
C LYS A 20 2.05 11.39 -4.94
N VAL A 21 1.21 10.37 -4.73
CA VAL A 21 1.33 9.45 -3.59
C VAL A 21 2.67 8.72 -3.60
N ILE A 22 3.15 8.27 -4.75
CA ILE A 22 4.46 7.60 -4.86
C ILE A 22 5.61 8.52 -4.44
N THR A 23 5.53 9.81 -4.78
CA THR A 23 6.52 10.81 -4.34
C THR A 23 6.51 10.96 -2.82
N LEU A 24 5.32 11.05 -2.21
CA LEU A 24 5.17 11.15 -0.76
C LEU A 24 5.71 9.90 -0.05
N LEU A 25 5.36 8.71 -0.55
CA LEU A 25 5.89 7.44 -0.03
C LEU A 25 7.41 7.40 -0.12
N LYS A 26 8.02 7.80 -1.24
CA LYS A 26 9.48 7.84 -1.37
C LYS A 26 10.16 8.74 -0.34
N ASN A 27 9.48 9.81 0.07
CA ASN A 27 9.95 10.75 1.09
C ASN A 27 9.60 10.33 2.53
N ASP A 28 9.03 9.13 2.72
CA ASP A 28 8.54 8.65 4.02
C ASP A 28 7.45 9.55 4.64
N ASP A 29 6.76 10.34 3.80
CA ASP A 29 5.68 11.25 4.20
C ASP A 29 4.32 10.52 4.15
N PHE A 30 4.14 9.62 5.11
CA PHE A 30 2.94 8.79 5.23
C PHE A 30 1.69 9.59 5.61
N ASP A 31 1.86 10.67 6.37
CA ASP A 31 0.78 11.52 6.84
C ASP A 31 0.14 12.25 5.65
N SER A 32 0.94 12.90 4.80
CA SER A 32 0.44 13.57 3.60
C SER A 32 -0.11 12.59 2.56
N ALA A 33 0.42 11.36 2.53
CA ALA A 33 -0.09 10.29 1.66
C ALA A 33 -1.40 9.68 2.19
N GLY A 34 -1.90 10.11 3.35
CA GLY A 34 -3.11 9.57 3.97
C GLY A 34 -3.03 8.07 4.16
N VAL A 35 -1.84 7.56 4.51
CA VAL A 35 -1.63 6.14 4.71
C VAL A 35 -2.53 5.67 5.85
N LYS A 36 -3.02 4.44 5.78
CA LYS A 36 -3.74 3.71 6.82
C LYS A 36 -3.29 2.27 6.80
N LYS A 37 -3.09 1.67 7.96
CA LYS A 37 -2.83 0.23 8.03
C LYS A 37 -4.15 -0.51 8.14
N ILE A 38 -4.22 -1.64 7.44
CA ILE A 38 -5.24 -2.64 7.68
C ILE A 38 -4.79 -3.54 8.84
N THR A 39 -5.51 -3.49 9.96
CA THR A 39 -5.20 -4.26 11.17
C THR A 39 -5.17 -5.76 10.89
N ASN A 40 -4.26 -6.50 11.53
CA ASN A 40 -4.09 -7.95 11.38
C ASN A 40 -3.70 -8.41 9.95
N THR A 41 -3.15 -7.52 9.13
CA THR A 41 -2.66 -7.84 7.79
C THR A 41 -1.30 -7.20 7.52
N PRO A 42 -0.54 -7.64 6.51
CA PRO A 42 0.66 -6.94 6.08
C PRO A 42 0.35 -5.65 5.28
N TYR A 43 -0.92 -5.36 4.97
CA TYR A 43 -1.29 -4.33 4.00
C TYR A 43 -1.53 -2.94 4.58
N TYR A 44 -1.33 -1.95 3.72
CA TYR A 44 -1.53 -0.53 3.95
C TYR A 44 -2.31 0.06 2.77
N LEU A 45 -3.07 1.11 3.03
CA LEU A 45 -3.82 1.89 2.06
C LEU A 45 -3.28 3.31 2.06
N ALA A 46 -2.89 3.87 0.92
CA ALA A 46 -2.66 5.30 0.77
C ALA A 46 -3.86 5.96 0.05
N GLN A 47 -4.11 7.23 0.35
CA GLN A 47 -5.21 7.97 -0.26
C GLN A 47 -4.77 8.56 -1.60
N LEU A 48 -5.39 8.11 -2.70
CA LEU A 48 -5.20 8.72 -4.03
C LEU A 48 -6.10 9.95 -4.17
N ASP A 49 -7.38 9.78 -3.83
CA ASP A 49 -8.41 10.82 -3.86
C ASP A 49 -9.55 10.43 -2.88
N PRO A 50 -10.69 11.14 -2.83
CA PRO A 50 -11.79 10.76 -1.95
C PRO A 50 -12.29 9.32 -2.14
N SER A 51 -12.33 8.82 -3.37
CA SER A 51 -12.98 7.56 -3.78
C SER A 51 -12.01 6.39 -4.01
N ASN A 52 -10.72 6.67 -4.23
CA ASN A 52 -9.75 5.65 -4.62
C ASN A 52 -8.64 5.49 -3.56
N ARG A 53 -8.16 4.25 -3.40
CA ARG A 53 -7.07 3.91 -2.48
C ARG A 53 -5.98 3.15 -3.22
N LEU A 54 -4.74 3.36 -2.78
CA LEU A 54 -3.60 2.58 -3.24
C LEU A 54 -3.24 1.53 -2.20
N LEU A 55 -3.35 0.25 -2.56
CA LEU A 55 -2.96 -0.85 -1.71
C LEU A 55 -1.47 -1.16 -1.87
N PHE A 56 -0.76 -1.24 -0.76
CA PHE A 56 0.65 -1.62 -0.74
C PHE A 56 1.01 -2.40 0.53
N LYS A 57 2.21 -2.99 0.56
CA LYS A 57 2.80 -3.56 1.78
C LYS A 57 4.22 -3.07 1.97
N MET A 58 4.65 -3.01 3.24
CA MET A 58 6.03 -2.71 3.60
C MET A 58 6.87 -3.99 3.53
N VAL A 59 8.06 -3.90 2.95
CA VAL A 59 9.01 -5.02 2.81
C VAL A 59 10.42 -4.52 3.17
N GLY A 60 11.16 -5.32 3.93
CA GLY A 60 12.58 -5.09 4.24
C GLY A 60 13.48 -6.02 3.43
N TYR A 61 14.56 -5.49 2.84
CA TYR A 61 15.62 -6.27 2.19
C TYR A 61 16.95 -5.54 2.26
N ASN A 62 18.02 -6.21 2.67
CA ASN A 62 19.39 -5.66 2.80
C ASN A 62 19.42 -4.28 3.50
N ASP A 63 18.84 -4.21 4.70
CA ASP A 63 18.72 -3.00 5.54
C ASP A 63 17.96 -1.83 4.89
N LYS A 64 17.28 -2.06 3.76
CA LYS A 64 16.44 -1.08 3.06
C LYS A 64 14.97 -1.41 3.23
N LYS A 65 14.16 -0.36 3.37
CA LYS A 65 12.70 -0.43 3.40
C LYS A 65 12.12 -0.11 2.02
N TYR A 66 11.14 -0.91 1.62
CA TYR A 66 10.43 -0.80 0.35
C TYR A 66 8.92 -0.74 0.60
N ALA A 67 8.22 0.15 -0.10
CA ALA A 67 6.79 0.03 -0.31
C ALA A 67 6.54 -0.76 -1.60
N LEU A 68 6.00 -1.97 -1.48
CA LEU A 68 5.57 -2.77 -2.63
C LEU A 68 4.11 -2.46 -2.95
N ILE A 69 3.89 -1.77 -4.06
CA ILE A 69 2.59 -1.35 -4.56
C ILE A 69 1.91 -2.51 -5.28
N LEU A 70 0.66 -2.79 -4.91
CA LEU A 70 -0.05 -4.00 -5.31
C LEU A 70 -1.22 -3.70 -6.23
N GLU A 71 -2.11 -2.78 -5.83
CA GLU A 71 -3.38 -2.58 -6.52
C GLU A 71 -3.94 -1.17 -6.28
N VAL A 72 -4.68 -0.64 -7.26
CA VAL A 72 -5.58 0.50 -7.04
C VAL A 72 -6.96 -0.05 -6.72
N ILE A 73 -7.47 0.31 -5.55
CA ILE A 73 -8.83 0.00 -5.12
C ILE A 73 -9.72 1.16 -5.55
N TYR A 74 -10.53 0.90 -6.58
CA TYR A 74 -11.46 1.89 -7.12
C TYR A 74 -12.75 1.92 -6.31
N ASN A 75 -13.27 3.11 -6.06
CA ASN A 75 -14.56 3.33 -5.37
C ASN A 75 -14.71 2.62 -4.02
N HIS A 76 -13.60 2.42 -3.30
CA HIS A 76 -13.54 1.62 -2.06
C HIS A 76 -14.08 0.19 -2.21
N ASP A 77 -14.09 -0.36 -3.41
CA ASP A 77 -14.56 -1.72 -3.65
C ASP A 77 -13.49 -2.75 -3.23
N TYR A 78 -13.39 -2.97 -1.92
CA TYR A 78 -12.44 -3.93 -1.35
C TYR A 78 -12.77 -5.37 -1.76
N GLY A 79 -14.03 -5.66 -2.09
CA GLY A 79 -14.52 -7.00 -2.43
C GLY A 79 -14.04 -7.51 -3.79
N VAL A 80 -13.57 -6.63 -4.68
CA VAL A 80 -12.96 -7.05 -5.97
C VAL A 80 -11.44 -7.13 -5.90
N SER A 81 -10.82 -6.71 -4.80
CA SER A 81 -9.36 -6.70 -4.67
C SER A 81 -8.79 -8.10 -4.63
N LYS A 82 -7.81 -8.37 -5.49
CA LYS A 82 -7.16 -9.68 -5.58
C LYS A 82 -6.34 -10.02 -4.34
N PHE A 83 -5.83 -9.00 -3.66
CA PHE A 83 -4.97 -9.15 -2.48
C PHE A 83 -5.75 -9.14 -1.16
N LEU A 84 -6.97 -8.59 -1.17
CA LEU A 84 -7.81 -8.53 0.03
C LEU A 84 -8.90 -9.60 0.08
N ASN A 85 -9.21 -10.29 -1.02
CA ASN A 85 -10.30 -11.28 -1.02
C ASN A 85 -10.08 -12.50 -0.11
N ASP A 86 -8.84 -12.80 0.28
CA ASP A 86 -8.55 -13.78 1.34
C ASP A 86 -8.73 -13.21 2.77
N ILE A 87 -8.94 -11.91 2.89
CA ILE A 87 -8.99 -11.14 4.14
C ILE A 87 -10.24 -10.25 4.09
N GLN A 88 -11.42 -10.80 4.40
CA GLN A 88 -12.67 -10.03 4.43
C GLN A 88 -12.52 -8.79 5.32
N LEU A 89 -12.31 -7.65 4.67
CA LEU A 89 -11.92 -6.39 5.28
C LEU A 89 -13.19 -5.66 5.71
N ASN A 90 -13.40 -5.56 7.01
CA ASN A 90 -14.44 -4.68 7.55
C ASN A 90 -13.82 -3.28 7.69
N GLU A 91 -14.49 -2.23 7.21
CA GLU A 91 -13.98 -0.84 7.29
C GLU A 91 -13.62 -0.41 8.72
N SER A 92 -14.23 -1.05 9.73
CA SER A 92 -13.90 -0.90 11.15
C SER A 92 -12.49 -1.38 11.53
N GLN A 93 -11.79 -2.11 10.65
CA GLN A 93 -10.44 -2.66 10.87
C GLN A 93 -9.32 -1.74 10.34
N ILE A 94 -9.68 -0.60 9.75
CA ILE A 94 -8.74 0.36 9.18
C ILE A 94 -8.34 1.36 10.27
N VAL A 95 -7.05 1.36 10.65
CA VAL A 95 -6.49 2.27 11.65
C VAL A 95 -5.45 3.20 11.02
N ASN A 96 -5.28 4.40 11.60
CA ASN A 96 -4.24 5.30 11.12
C ASN A 96 -2.86 4.67 11.40
N PRO A 97 -1.90 4.83 10.48
CA PRO A 97 -0.61 4.16 10.53
C PRO A 97 0.28 4.79 11.60
N GLY A 98 0.01 6.05 11.99
CA GLY A 98 0.63 6.72 13.13
C GLY A 98 0.34 6.05 14.48
N ASP A 99 -0.66 5.16 14.55
CA ASP A 99 -1.05 4.46 15.77
C ASP A 99 -0.44 3.05 15.92
N LEU A 100 0.38 2.61 14.96
CA LEU A 100 0.85 1.23 14.92
C LEU A 100 2.35 1.07 15.18
N LYS A 101 2.66 0.39 16.29
CA LYS A 101 3.99 -0.08 16.65
C LYS A 101 4.11 -1.59 16.44
N HIS A 102 4.65 -2.02 15.30
CA HIS A 102 5.65 -3.10 15.11
C HIS A 102 5.75 -3.52 13.63
N GLU A 103 6.99 -3.68 13.14
CA GLU A 103 7.33 -4.19 11.81
C GLU A 103 7.73 -5.67 11.92
N GLU A 104 6.93 -6.58 11.37
CA GLU A 104 7.36 -7.94 11.10
C GLU A 104 7.97 -8.00 9.70
N SER A 105 9.29 -8.21 9.66
CA SER A 105 10.06 -8.43 8.43
C SER A 105 9.74 -9.82 7.88
N ILE A 106 9.28 -9.90 6.64
CA ILE A 106 9.22 -11.17 5.91
C ILE A 106 9.99 -11.01 4.60
N THR A 107 11.09 -11.75 4.52
CA THR A 107 11.93 -11.92 3.33
C THR A 107 11.14 -12.61 2.23
N TYR A 108 10.96 -11.97 1.08
CA TYR A 108 10.78 -12.68 -0.18
C TYR A 108 11.58 -11.99 -1.29
N ILE A 109 12.64 -12.69 -1.69
CA ILE A 109 13.56 -12.36 -2.77
C ILE A 109 12.87 -12.75 -4.08
N ASN A 110 12.90 -11.87 -5.06
CA ASN A 110 13.11 -12.30 -6.44
C ASN A 110 13.80 -11.16 -7.20
N GLU A 111 15.12 -11.06 -7.04
CA GLU A 111 15.94 -10.32 -7.99
C GLU A 111 16.02 -11.17 -9.26
N GLY A 112 15.26 -10.78 -10.27
CA GLY A 112 15.38 -11.34 -11.61
C GLY A 112 16.80 -11.13 -12.12
N ILE A 113 17.39 -12.24 -12.56
CA ILE A 113 18.68 -12.34 -13.26
C ILE A 113 18.67 -11.48 -14.53
#